data_AF-A0A949GP14-F1
#
_entry.id   AF-A0A949GP14-F1
#
_cell.length_a   1.000
_cell.length_b   1.000
_cell.length_c   1.000
_cell.angle_alpha   90.00
_cell.angle_beta   90.00
_cell.angle_gamma   90.00
#
_symmetry.space_group_name_H-M   'P 1'
#
loop_
_entity.id
_entity.type
_entity.pdbx_description
1 polymer ?
#
loop_
_entity_poly.entity_id
_entity_poly.type
_entity_poly.pdbx_seq_one_letter_code
_entity_poly.pdbx_strand_id
1 'polypeptide(L)'
;MRKIVPLFIGLAVTVAAAAPALASPKCTTQPESKWLSEAAMKEKIAKMGYAKIRVFQKTGSCYEIYGYTPDNKKAEVYFNPVDGSIVQKNVDGE
;
A
#
# COMPACT_ATOMS: atom_id res chain seq x y z
N MET A 1 47.55 30.38 15.91
CA MET A 1 46.74 30.64 17.12
C MET A 1 45.62 29.62 17.18
N ARG A 2 45.72 28.66 18.10
CA ARG A 2 44.74 27.58 18.33
C ARG A 2 43.65 28.09 19.26
N LYS A 3 42.40 28.13 18.81
CA LYS A 3 41.25 28.35 19.70
C LYS A 3 40.52 27.03 19.88
N ILE A 4 40.75 26.41 21.02
CA ILE A 4 40.01 25.24 21.50
C ILE A 4 38.71 25.80 22.10
N VAL A 5 37.56 25.40 21.56
CA VAL A 5 36.25 25.70 22.14
C VAL A 5 35.69 24.37 22.66
N PRO A 6 35.54 24.18 23.97
CA PRO A 6 34.78 23.06 24.50
C PRO A 6 33.30 23.46 24.45
N LEU A 7 32.48 22.74 23.69
CA LEU A 7 31.03 22.94 23.74
C LEU A 7 30.34 21.63 24.10
N PHE A 8 29.96 21.61 25.37
CA PHE A 8 28.88 20.88 26.04
C PHE A 8 28.08 19.86 25.23
N ILE A 9 28.12 18.64 25.77
CA ILE A 9 27.23 17.52 25.54
C ILE A 9 25.76 17.97 25.62
N GLY A 10 25.05 17.87 24.51
CA GLY A 10 23.58 17.89 24.46
C GLY A 10 23.12 16.60 23.81
N LEU A 11 22.79 15.59 24.61
CA LEU A 11 22.16 14.36 24.12
C LEU A 11 20.71 14.68 23.78
N ALA A 12 20.47 15.07 22.53
CA ALA A 12 19.12 15.24 21.99
C ALA A 12 18.47 13.86 21.86
N VAL A 13 17.60 13.50 22.81
CA VAL A 13 16.73 12.32 22.71
C VAL A 13 15.67 12.65 21.65
N THR A 14 15.88 12.18 20.43
CA THR A 14 14.86 12.22 19.39
C THR A 14 13.84 11.14 19.69
N VAL A 15 12.67 11.55 20.19
CA VAL A 15 11.50 10.67 20.27
C VAL A 15 11.05 10.42 18.83
N ALA A 16 11.46 9.30 18.25
CA ALA A 16 10.93 8.84 16.98
C ALA A 16 9.46 8.45 17.21
N ALA A 17 8.53 9.30 16.78
CA ALA A 17 7.13 8.92 16.69
C ALA A 17 7.02 7.81 15.64
N ALA A 18 6.82 6.57 16.10
CA ALA A 18 6.47 5.48 15.21
C ALA A 18 5.11 5.82 14.59
N ALA A 19 5.09 6.10 13.28
CA ALA A 19 3.85 6.24 12.55
C ALA A 19 3.06 4.92 12.69
N PRO A 20 1.74 4.97 12.98
CA PRO A 20 0.94 3.76 13.05
C PRO A 20 0.99 3.07 11.68
N ALA A 21 1.52 1.85 11.65
CA ALA A 21 1.36 0.98 10.50
C ALA A 21 -0.12 0.59 10.42
N LEU A 22 -0.87 1.21 9.51
CA LEU A 22 -2.24 0.82 9.21
C LEU A 22 -2.21 -0.64 8.72
N ALA A 23 -2.85 -1.53 9.47
CA ALA A 23 -2.96 -2.92 9.08
C ALA A 23 -3.83 -3.04 7.81
N SER A 24 -3.39 -3.86 6.85
CA SER A 24 -4.16 -4.16 5.65
C SER A 24 -5.52 -4.80 5.99
N PRO A 25 -6.57 -4.58 5.18
CA PRO A 25 -7.90 -5.11 5.45
C PRO A 25 -7.96 -6.64 5.32
N LYS A 26 -9.04 -7.23 5.85
CA LYS A 26 -9.38 -8.63 5.64
C LYS A 26 -10.29 -8.77 4.43
N CYS A 27 -9.77 -9.24 3.29
CA CYS A 27 -10.53 -9.32 2.04
C CYS A 27 -11.25 -10.66 1.84
N THR A 28 -10.74 -11.77 2.37
CA THR A 28 -11.42 -13.08 2.29
C THR A 28 -11.01 -14.03 3.42
N THR A 29 -11.82 -15.08 3.62
CA THR A 29 -11.47 -16.24 4.44
C THR A 29 -11.25 -17.51 3.60
N GLN A 30 -11.40 -17.41 2.28
CA GLN A 30 -11.25 -18.54 1.36
C GLN A 30 -9.75 -18.87 1.15
N PRO A 31 -9.40 -20.16 1.00
CA PRO A 31 -8.01 -20.56 0.77
C PRO A 31 -7.51 -20.06 -0.60
N GLU A 32 -6.19 -19.88 -0.73
CA GLU A 32 -5.56 -19.40 -1.97
C GLU A 32 -5.89 -20.22 -3.22
N SER A 33 -6.23 -21.51 -3.06
CA SER A 33 -6.68 -22.38 -4.16
C SER A 33 -8.01 -21.94 -4.80
N LYS A 34 -8.77 -21.06 -4.13
CA LYS A 34 -10.00 -20.43 -4.65
C LYS A 34 -9.76 -19.04 -5.24
N TRP A 35 -8.54 -18.53 -5.14
CA TRP A 35 -8.22 -17.19 -5.62
C TRP A 35 -8.08 -17.21 -7.14
N LEU A 36 -8.40 -16.08 -7.76
CA LEU A 36 -8.06 -15.81 -9.14
C LEU A 36 -6.55 -15.87 -9.32
N SER A 37 -6.10 -16.31 -10.49
CA SER A 37 -4.71 -16.13 -10.88
C SER A 37 -4.37 -14.64 -10.93
N GLU A 38 -3.10 -14.30 -10.72
CA GLU A 38 -2.66 -12.91 -10.79
C GLU A 38 -2.96 -12.28 -12.15
N ALA A 39 -2.85 -13.04 -13.24
CA ALA A 39 -3.17 -12.59 -14.59
C ALA A 39 -4.67 -12.24 -14.72
N ALA A 40 -5.56 -13.13 -14.27
CA ALA A 40 -7.00 -12.89 -14.31
C ALA A 40 -7.41 -11.69 -13.43
N MET A 41 -6.75 -11.52 -12.27
CA MET A 41 -6.98 -10.38 -11.42
C MET A 41 -6.50 -9.07 -12.06
N LYS A 42 -5.28 -9.03 -12.61
CA LYS A 42 -4.77 -7.85 -13.33
C LYS A 42 -5.66 -7.42 -14.49
N GLU A 43 -6.21 -8.38 -15.24
CA GLU A 43 -7.15 -8.10 -16.32
C GLU A 43 -8.46 -7.47 -15.79
N LYS A 44 -9.04 -8.02 -14.72
CA LYS A 44 -10.21 -7.44 -14.06
C LYS A 44 -9.94 -6.02 -13.56
N ILE A 45 -8.80 -5.80 -12.91
CA ILE A 45 -8.40 -4.49 -12.38
C ILE A 45 -8.25 -3.47 -13.52
N ALA A 46 -7.63 -3.86 -14.64
CA ALA A 46 -7.53 -3.00 -15.81
C ALA A 46 -8.91 -2.62 -16.38
N LYS A 47 -9.86 -3.57 -16.43
CA LYS A 47 -11.25 -3.33 -16.83
C LYS A 47 -12.02 -2.39 -15.89
N MET A 48 -11.59 -2.27 -14.62
CA MET A 48 -12.14 -1.29 -13.68
C MET A 48 -11.55 0.12 -13.84
N GLY A 49 -10.62 0.31 -14.79
CA GLY A 49 -10.01 1.61 -15.09
C GLY A 49 -8.65 1.86 -14.45
N TYR A 50 -8.14 0.94 -13.61
CA TYR A 50 -6.78 1.00 -13.06
C TYR A 50 -5.75 0.49 -14.06
N ALA A 51 -5.61 1.17 -15.21
CA ALA A 51 -4.73 0.72 -16.29
C ALA A 51 -3.23 0.94 -16.00
N LYS A 52 -2.89 1.87 -15.11
CA LYS A 52 -1.50 2.24 -14.77
C LYS A 52 -1.07 1.62 -13.44
N ILE A 53 -1.04 0.29 -13.38
CA ILE A 53 -0.55 -0.47 -12.22
C ILE A 53 0.98 -0.34 -12.16
N ARG A 54 1.53 0.04 -11.00
CA ARG A 54 2.98 0.08 -10.73
C ARG A 54 3.43 -1.12 -9.93
N VAL A 55 2.61 -1.53 -8.98
CA VAL A 55 2.85 -2.70 -8.13
C VAL A 55 1.56 -3.50 -8.07
N PHE A 56 1.70 -4.82 -8.13
CA PHE A 56 0.65 -5.78 -7.84
C PHE A 56 1.24 -6.80 -6.88
N GLN A 57 0.61 -7.03 -5.74
CA GLN A 57 1.12 -7.94 -4.72
C GLN A 57 -0.01 -8.63 -3.95
N LYS A 58 0.34 -9.73 -3.26
CA LYS A 58 -0.51 -10.36 -2.26
C LYS A 58 -0.21 -9.75 -0.90
N THR A 59 -1.23 -9.29 -0.21
CA THR A 59 -1.10 -8.67 1.12
C THR A 59 -2.15 -9.25 2.04
N GLY A 60 -1.72 -10.09 2.99
CA GLY A 60 -2.62 -10.82 3.87
C GLY A 60 -3.60 -11.69 3.09
N SER A 61 -4.89 -11.36 3.17
CA SER A 61 -5.98 -12.06 2.47
C SER A 61 -6.43 -11.38 1.17
N CYS A 62 -5.63 -10.46 0.64
CA CYS A 62 -5.99 -9.57 -0.47
C CYS A 62 -5.00 -9.70 -1.63
N TYR A 63 -5.48 -9.36 -2.84
CA TYR A 63 -4.60 -8.75 -3.83
C TYR A 63 -4.62 -7.24 -3.66
N GLU A 64 -3.47 -6.60 -3.87
CA GLU A 64 -3.27 -5.18 -3.68
C GLU A 64 -2.59 -4.58 -4.91
N ILE A 65 -3.00 -3.38 -5.30
CA ILE A 65 -2.26 -2.57 -6.27
C ILE A 65 -1.82 -1.24 -5.69
N TYR A 66 -0.67 -0.78 -6.17
CA TYR A 66 -0.31 0.62 -6.20
C TYR A 66 -0.30 1.08 -7.65
N GLY A 67 -1.04 2.14 -7.95
CA GLY A 67 -1.18 2.61 -9.32
C GLY A 67 -1.86 3.96 -9.41
N TYR A 68 -2.61 4.16 -10.49
CA TYR A 68 -3.37 5.38 -10.72
C TYR A 68 -4.82 5.08 -11.06
N THR A 69 -5.73 5.92 -10.56
CA THR A 69 -7.13 5.97 -10.98
C THR A 69 -7.25 6.43 -12.45
N PRO A 70 -8.43 6.30 -13.08
CA PRO A 70 -8.68 6.90 -14.40
C PRO A 70 -8.38 8.40 -14.48
N ASP A 71 -8.63 9.12 -13.38
CA ASP A 71 -8.36 10.56 -13.24
C ASP A 71 -6.89 10.88 -12.93
N ASN A 72 -5.99 9.89 -13.08
CA ASN A 72 -4.55 10.03 -12.89
C ASN A 72 -4.13 10.43 -11.46
N LYS A 73 -4.95 10.11 -10.45
CA LYS A 73 -4.58 10.20 -9.02
C LYS A 73 -3.91 8.91 -8.57
N LYS A 74 -2.91 9.00 -7.69
CA LYS A 74 -2.30 7.80 -7.09
C LYS A 74 -3.33 7.09 -6.21
N ALA A 75 -3.32 5.76 -6.24
CA ALA A 75 -4.20 4.94 -5.45
C ALA A 75 -3.52 3.67 -4.96
N GLU A 76 -3.88 3.27 -3.73
CA GLU A 76 -3.66 1.97 -3.13
C GLU A 76 -5.03 1.29 -3.03
N VAL A 77 -5.19 0.11 -3.62
CA VAL A 77 -6.49 -0.57 -3.68
C VAL A 77 -6.34 -2.04 -3.33
N TYR A 78 -7.15 -2.48 -2.38
CA TYR A 78 -7.24 -3.86 -1.92
C TYR A 78 -8.47 -4.54 -2.51
N PHE A 79 -8.26 -5.73 -3.07
CA PHE A 79 -9.28 -6.51 -3.75
C PHE A 79 -9.47 -7.87 -3.08
N ASN A 80 -10.71 -8.33 -3.02
CA ASN A 80 -11.04 -9.71 -2.71
C ASN A 80 -10.51 -10.61 -3.82
N PRO A 81 -9.58 -11.54 -3.50
CA PRO A 81 -8.90 -12.33 -4.51
C PRO A 81 -9.79 -13.41 -5.15
N VAL A 82 -10.97 -13.67 -4.60
CA VAL A 82 -11.92 -14.68 -5.11
C VAL A 82 -12.74 -14.14 -6.28
N ASP A 83 -13.22 -12.89 -6.18
CA ASP A 83 -14.17 -12.32 -7.15
C ASP A 83 -13.66 -11.06 -7.86
N GLY A 84 -12.65 -10.38 -7.33
CA GLY A 84 -12.16 -9.10 -7.85
C GLY A 84 -12.77 -7.86 -7.21
N SER A 85 -13.69 -7.99 -6.26
CA SER A 85 -14.35 -6.83 -5.65
C SER A 85 -13.38 -5.95 -4.87
N ILE A 86 -13.58 -4.62 -4.94
CA ILE A 86 -12.81 -3.65 -4.15
C ILE A 86 -13.28 -3.76 -2.70
N VAL A 87 -12.34 -4.02 -1.79
CA VAL A 87 -12.58 -4.06 -0.34
C VAL A 87 -12.21 -2.75 0.31
N GLN A 88 -11.11 -2.14 -0.10
CA GLN A 88 -10.67 -0.82 0.36
C GLN A 88 -9.94 -0.09 -0.76
N LYS A 89 -10.11 1.24 -0.82
CA LYS A 89 -9.47 2.12 -1.79
C LYS A 89 -9.00 3.39 -1.07
N ASN A 90 -7.70 3.65 -1.09
CA ASN A 90 -7.11 4.90 -0.66
C ASN A 90 -6.65 5.65 -1.92
N VAL A 91 -7.08 6.90 -2.10
CA VAL A 91 -6.71 7.73 -3.25
C VAL A 91 -6.10 9.01 -2.73
N ASP A 92 -4.96 9.41 -3.30
CA ASP A 92 -4.28 10.64 -2.88
C ASP A 92 -5.20 11.86 -3.08
N GLY A 93 -5.45 12.57 -1.98
CA GLY A 93 -6.29 13.78 -1.96
C GLY A 93 -7.80 13.52 -1.99
N GLU A 94 -8.26 12.32 -1.61
CA GLU A 94 -9.64 12.03 -1.17
C GLU A 94 -9.71 12.01 0.37
#